data_AF-A0A0D3VG43-F1
#
_entry.id   AF-A0A0D3VG43-F1
#
_cell.length_a   1.000
_cell.length_b   1.000
_cell.length_c   1.000
_cell.angle_alpha   90.00
_cell.angle_beta   90.00
_cell.angle_gamma   90.00
#
_symmetry.space_group_name_H-M   'P 1'
#
loop_
_entity.id
_entity.type
_entity.pdbx_description
1 polymer ?
#
loop_
_entity_poly.entity_id
_entity_poly.type
_entity_poly.pdbx_seq_one_letter_code
_entity_poly.pdbx_strand_id
1 'polypeptide(L)'
;MLYTCIGSLSIDWRVKKLKKYFLLIMLMSLFMTNGVEAAKDSTTTSQASSLSSSSNFLVSNISASHTQPKPNEDNSPNRIPTSGAVLIGLGSLIVIVLIGTMGVILGLGNGRRKQIRQVGIDLAELMVQANHMLDSIQSFKGISQGVTGEMVEGIIERLSNSMIELSRIQSEMSTVQISITHLSTLKASYEHFLSEHNRMKAFVTAEEIQVDVVIKADRTLKQKKDAVKKQVSSLNEDIKTSTENRDLTPAVIQGQLDQIDVHISKVEELEMFDPLAALTLLEVIEQKIGQVRKDVFQK
;
A
#
# COMPACT_ATOMS: atom_id res chain seq x y z
N MET A 1 14.10 2.18 -5.29
CA MET A 1 13.59 1.92 -3.91
C MET A 1 13.60 3.22 -3.08
N LEU A 2 12.65 4.16 -3.28
CA LEU A 2 12.64 5.44 -2.54
C LEU A 2 11.27 6.14 -2.49
N TYR A 3 10.15 5.41 -2.31
CA TYR A 3 8.80 6.02 -2.37
C TYR A 3 7.80 5.65 -1.25
N THR A 4 8.25 5.15 -0.09
CA THR A 4 7.33 4.73 1.00
C THR A 4 7.29 5.61 2.26
N CYS A 5 7.92 6.79 2.30
CA CYS A 5 8.00 7.59 3.54
C CYS A 5 7.05 8.80 3.65
N ILE A 6 6.14 9.06 2.71
CA ILE A 6 5.34 10.32 2.72
C ILE A 6 4.01 10.19 3.49
N GLY A 7 3.54 8.97 3.79
CA GLY A 7 2.23 8.77 4.43
C GLY A 7 2.16 9.09 5.94
N SER A 8 3.28 8.96 6.67
CA SER A 8 3.25 9.00 8.14
C SER A 8 3.37 10.40 8.76
N LEU A 9 3.80 11.40 7.99
CA LEU A 9 4.00 12.77 8.50
C LEU A 9 2.69 13.59 8.57
N SER A 10 1.70 13.27 7.73
CA SER A 10 0.46 14.06 7.64
C SER A 10 -0.51 13.82 8.80
N ILE A 11 -0.47 12.62 9.39
CA ILE A 11 -1.35 12.23 10.51
C ILE A 11 -0.91 12.94 11.80
N ASP A 12 0.39 13.03 12.04
CA ASP A 12 0.93 13.63 13.27
C ASP A 12 0.65 15.15 13.35
N TRP A 13 0.68 15.85 12.21
CA TRP A 13 0.32 17.28 12.18
C TRP A 13 -1.16 17.53 12.52
N ARG A 14 -2.06 16.68 12.04
CA ARG A 14 -3.50 16.79 12.33
C ARG A 14 -3.82 16.47 13.79
N VAL A 15 -3.15 15.49 14.39
CA VAL A 15 -3.30 15.15 15.81
C VAL A 15 -2.77 16.27 16.71
N LYS A 16 -1.64 16.88 16.36
CA LYS A 16 -1.09 18.06 17.07
C LYS A 16 -2.05 19.26 17.01
N LYS A 17 -2.68 19.51 15.86
CA LYS A 17 -3.66 20.59 15.71
C LYS A 17 -4.92 20.35 16.54
N LEU A 18 -5.45 19.12 16.55
CA LEU A 18 -6.59 18.72 17.38
C LEU A 18 -6.30 18.83 18.88
N LYS A 19 -5.11 18.40 19.35
CA LYS A 19 -4.70 18.61 20.74
C LYS A 19 -4.67 20.08 21.12
N LYS A 20 -4.20 20.96 20.22
CA LYS A 20 -4.14 22.40 20.47
C LYS A 20 -5.54 23.03 20.58
N TYR A 21 -6.49 22.63 19.73
CA TYR A 21 -7.88 23.10 19.83
C TYR A 21 -8.57 22.55 21.09
N PHE A 22 -8.36 21.29 21.43
CA PHE A 22 -8.90 20.70 22.66
C PHE A 22 -8.40 21.44 23.90
N LEU A 23 -7.09 21.74 23.95
CA LEU A 23 -6.48 22.47 25.05
C LEU A 23 -6.99 23.92 25.14
N LEU A 24 -7.26 24.57 24.00
CA LEU A 24 -7.84 25.91 23.94
C LEU A 24 -9.30 25.94 24.43
N ILE A 25 -10.10 24.93 24.07
CA ILE A 25 -11.49 24.77 24.54
C ILE A 25 -11.51 24.50 26.05
N MET A 26 -10.62 23.64 26.55
CA MET A 26 -10.43 23.39 27.99
C MET A 26 -10.07 24.68 28.74
N LEU A 27 -9.11 25.46 28.22
CA LEU A 27 -8.69 26.73 28.81
C LEU A 27 -9.82 27.77 28.82
N MET A 28 -10.58 27.90 27.72
CA MET A 28 -11.74 28.80 27.65
C MET A 28 -12.85 28.38 28.62
N SER A 29 -13.07 27.07 28.79
CA SER A 29 -14.06 26.55 29.73
C SER A 29 -13.66 26.84 31.18
N LEU A 30 -12.37 26.67 31.51
CA LEU A 30 -11.78 26.98 32.82
C LEU A 30 -11.85 28.50 33.14
N PHE A 31 -11.62 29.34 32.12
CA PHE A 31 -11.68 30.79 32.27
C PHE A 31 -13.13 31.30 32.47
N MET A 32 -14.10 30.66 31.81
CA MET A 32 -15.52 30.98 31.96
C MET A 32 -16.10 30.50 33.32
N THR A 33 -15.55 29.43 33.92
CA THR A 33 -16.00 28.97 35.24
C THR A 33 -15.45 29.85 36.37
N ASN A 34 -14.22 30.36 36.24
CA ASN A 34 -13.62 31.23 37.26
C ASN A 34 -14.09 32.70 37.20
N GLY A 35 -14.82 33.10 36.15
CA GLY A 35 -15.31 34.48 35.98
C GLY A 35 -16.61 34.81 36.74
N VAL A 36 -17.27 33.83 37.35
CA VAL A 36 -18.62 34.00 37.96
C VAL A 36 -18.58 34.18 39.49
N GLU A 37 -17.44 33.98 40.15
CA GLU A 37 -17.32 34.10 41.62
C GLU A 37 -16.70 35.42 42.13
N ALA A 38 -16.37 36.38 41.25
CA ALA A 38 -15.76 37.65 41.67
C ALA A 38 -16.78 38.75 42.04
N ALA A 39 -17.86 38.41 42.75
CA ALA A 39 -18.76 39.38 43.38
C ALA A 39 -19.53 38.76 44.56
N LYS A 40 -18.83 38.26 45.58
CA LYS A 40 -19.39 38.05 46.92
C LYS A 40 -18.29 38.11 47.97
N ASP A 41 -18.28 39.25 48.67
CA ASP A 41 -17.82 39.55 50.02
C ASP A 41 -16.60 38.82 50.62
N SER A 42 -15.59 39.64 50.86
CA SER A 42 -14.53 39.46 51.84
C SER A 42 -15.07 39.46 53.27
N THR A 43 -14.91 38.36 54.02
CA THR A 43 -14.64 38.39 55.47
C THR A 43 -13.90 37.11 55.89
N THR A 44 -12.61 37.29 56.14
CA THR A 44 -11.69 36.69 57.12
C THR A 44 -12.14 35.43 57.90
N THR A 45 -11.31 34.38 57.90
CA THR A 45 -10.60 33.85 59.11
C THR A 45 -10.11 32.38 58.95
N SER A 46 -8.79 32.24 59.12
CA SER A 46 -7.98 31.15 59.72
C SER A 46 -7.92 29.71 59.17
N GLN A 47 -6.66 29.38 58.81
CA GLN A 47 -5.81 28.29 59.33
C GLN A 47 -6.00 26.80 58.94
N ALA A 48 -4.82 26.24 58.62
CA ALA A 48 -4.28 24.93 58.99
C ALA A 48 -4.57 23.70 58.08
N SER A 49 -3.59 23.46 57.19
CA SER A 49 -2.72 22.26 57.07
C SER A 49 -3.26 20.81 57.07
N SER A 50 -2.49 19.99 56.32
CA SER A 50 -2.31 18.52 56.33
C SER A 50 -3.24 17.73 55.39
N LEU A 51 -2.72 17.11 54.31
CA LEU A 51 -1.92 15.87 54.16
C LEU A 51 -2.78 14.60 54.01
N SER A 52 -2.45 13.82 52.98
CA SER A 52 -2.74 12.37 52.80
C SER A 52 -4.21 11.99 52.62
N SER A 53 -4.63 10.85 52.08
CA SER A 53 -4.12 9.80 51.18
C SER A 53 -5.31 8.83 51.03
N SER A 54 -5.45 8.23 49.86
CA SER A 54 -5.96 6.86 49.65
C SER A 54 -7.40 6.44 49.98
N SER A 55 -7.84 5.52 49.11
CA SER A 55 -8.65 4.30 49.34
C SER A 55 -10.18 4.39 49.47
N ASN A 56 -10.83 3.88 48.40
CA ASN A 56 -11.71 2.70 48.36
C ASN A 56 -12.54 2.33 49.61
N PHE A 57 -13.87 2.30 49.48
CA PHE A 57 -14.78 1.17 49.82
C PHE A 57 -16.24 1.65 49.56
N LEU A 58 -17.00 1.07 48.63
CA LEU A 58 -17.91 -0.08 48.79
C LEU A 58 -19.00 0.06 49.88
N VAL A 59 -20.23 -0.25 49.44
CA VAL A 59 -21.23 -1.12 50.12
C VAL A 59 -22.34 -0.44 50.94
N SER A 60 -23.57 -0.57 50.38
CA SER A 60 -24.82 -1.01 51.06
C SER A 60 -25.52 0.02 51.97
N ASN A 61 -26.82 0.01 52.28
CA ASN A 61 -28.01 -0.81 52.00
C ASN A 61 -29.09 -0.36 53.03
N ILE A 62 -30.38 -0.61 52.75
CA ILE A 62 -31.51 -0.62 53.71
C ILE A 62 -31.86 0.75 54.36
N SER A 63 -33.07 1.07 54.79
CA SER A 63 -34.45 0.61 54.57
C SER A 63 -35.32 1.52 55.45
N ALA A 64 -36.62 1.46 55.19
CA ALA A 64 -37.75 2.13 55.82
C ALA A 64 -37.66 2.46 57.33
N SER A 65 -38.22 3.61 57.73
CA SER A 65 -39.58 3.71 58.31
C SER A 65 -39.73 4.83 59.35
N HIS A 66 -40.87 5.51 59.26
CA HIS A 66 -41.74 6.00 60.34
C HIS A 66 -41.22 7.03 61.37
N THR A 67 -41.86 8.21 61.43
CA THR A 67 -42.67 8.73 62.58
C THR A 67 -43.03 10.21 62.34
N GLN A 68 -44.33 10.53 62.27
CA GLN A 68 -44.95 11.84 62.53
C GLN A 68 -45.38 11.87 64.03
N PRO A 69 -45.73 12.99 64.72
CA PRO A 69 -46.08 14.36 64.27
C PRO A 69 -45.64 15.53 65.21
N LYS A 70 -45.75 16.80 64.77
CA LYS A 70 -46.53 17.90 65.42
C LYS A 70 -46.28 19.27 64.77
N PRO A 71 -47.27 20.19 64.82
CA PRO A 71 -47.27 21.47 64.13
C PRO A 71 -46.70 22.57 65.01
N ASN A 72 -46.13 23.60 64.39
CA ASN A 72 -46.20 24.96 64.89
C ASN A 72 -46.04 25.94 63.73
N GLU A 73 -47.07 26.78 63.60
CA GLU A 73 -47.03 28.04 62.88
C GLU A 73 -45.86 28.88 63.39
N ASP A 74 -45.03 29.40 62.47
CA ASP A 74 -44.75 30.82 62.54
C ASP A 74 -44.27 31.39 61.19
N ASN A 75 -44.62 32.66 61.03
CA ASN A 75 -44.63 33.42 59.79
C ASN A 75 -43.24 33.71 59.21
N SER A 76 -43.08 33.49 57.91
CA SER A 76 -42.27 34.36 57.03
C SER A 76 -42.51 34.03 55.55
N PRO A 77 -42.86 35.02 54.69
CA PRO A 77 -42.95 34.80 53.25
C PRO A 77 -41.52 34.78 52.66
N ASN A 78 -40.82 33.66 52.82
CA ASN A 78 -39.55 33.45 52.15
C ASN A 78 -39.83 33.09 50.69
N ARG A 79 -39.88 34.13 49.83
CA ARG A 79 -39.85 33.96 48.37
C ARG A 79 -38.54 33.23 48.03
N ILE A 80 -38.61 31.92 47.81
CA ILE A 80 -37.53 31.16 47.18
C ILE A 80 -37.34 31.77 45.79
N PRO A 81 -36.25 32.49 45.51
CA PRO A 81 -35.99 32.94 44.16
C PRO A 81 -35.77 31.70 43.31
N THR A 82 -36.68 31.55 42.35
CA THR A 82 -36.81 30.49 41.39
C THR A 82 -35.43 30.10 40.84
N SER A 83 -34.96 28.90 41.21
CA SER A 83 -33.73 28.26 40.74
C SER A 83 -33.83 27.83 39.27
N GLY A 84 -34.28 28.73 38.39
CA GLY A 84 -34.42 28.51 36.95
C GLY A 84 -33.11 28.76 36.17
N ALA A 85 -32.18 29.53 36.72
CA ALA A 85 -30.93 29.88 36.03
C ALA A 85 -29.88 28.74 36.04
N VAL A 86 -29.85 27.92 37.09
CA VAL A 86 -28.86 26.81 37.21
C VAL A 86 -29.21 25.65 36.27
N LEU A 87 -30.50 25.39 36.01
CA LEU A 87 -30.95 24.35 35.08
C LEU A 87 -30.66 24.71 33.60
N ILE A 88 -30.70 26.00 33.24
CA ILE A 88 -30.38 26.46 31.87
C ILE A 88 -28.87 26.37 31.59
N GLY A 89 -28.03 26.67 32.59
CA GLY A 89 -26.57 26.56 32.48
C GLY A 89 -26.08 25.12 32.26
N LEU A 90 -26.64 24.15 33.00
CA LEU A 90 -26.33 22.73 32.84
C LEU A 90 -26.81 22.15 31.50
N GLY A 91 -27.99 22.58 31.02
CA GLY A 91 -28.51 22.14 29.72
C GLY A 91 -27.63 22.56 28.54
N SER A 92 -27.07 23.78 28.57
CA SER A 92 -26.18 24.30 27.52
C SER A 92 -24.90 23.47 27.35
N LEU A 93 -24.30 23.06 28.47
CA LEU A 93 -23.03 22.31 28.47
C LEU A 93 -23.19 20.92 27.82
N ILE A 94 -24.33 20.26 28.06
CA ILE A 94 -24.67 18.98 27.43
C ILE A 94 -24.79 19.12 25.90
N VAL A 95 -25.43 20.19 25.42
CA VAL A 95 -25.59 20.44 23.98
C VAL A 95 -24.23 20.67 23.30
N ILE A 96 -23.32 21.43 23.93
CA ILE A 96 -21.97 21.66 23.39
C ILE A 96 -21.18 20.36 23.28
N VAL A 97 -21.23 19.51 24.32
CA VAL A 97 -20.56 18.20 24.30
C VAL A 97 -21.15 17.29 23.23
N LEU A 98 -22.48 17.32 23.05
CA LEU A 98 -23.16 16.50 22.04
C LEU A 98 -22.81 16.96 20.61
N ILE A 99 -22.73 18.27 20.37
CA ILE A 99 -22.28 18.83 19.08
C ILE A 99 -20.80 18.49 18.83
N GLY A 100 -19.94 18.61 19.84
CA GLY A 100 -18.52 18.29 19.73
C GLY A 100 -18.26 16.81 19.39
N THR A 101 -18.94 15.90 20.09
CA THR A 101 -18.85 14.46 19.83
C THR A 101 -19.39 14.10 18.44
N MET A 102 -20.52 14.69 18.03
CA MET A 102 -21.07 14.53 16.69
C MET A 102 -20.10 15.00 15.60
N GLY A 103 -19.45 16.15 15.79
CA GLY A 103 -18.44 16.67 14.87
C GLY A 103 -17.23 15.74 14.70
N VAL A 104 -16.76 15.11 15.78
CA VAL A 104 -15.65 14.14 15.73
C VAL A 104 -16.05 12.88 14.94
N ILE A 105 -17.25 12.35 15.18
CA ILE A 105 -17.76 11.16 14.47
C ILE A 105 -17.88 11.43 12.96
N LEU A 106 -18.47 12.56 12.58
CA LEU A 106 -18.59 12.98 11.19
C LEU A 106 -17.23 13.21 10.53
N GLY A 107 -16.27 13.81 11.25
CA GLY A 107 -14.91 14.04 10.75
C GLY A 107 -14.16 12.74 10.45
N LEU A 108 -14.20 11.77 11.36
CA LEU A 108 -13.60 10.44 11.18
C LEU A 108 -14.25 9.66 10.03
N GLY A 109 -15.58 9.71 9.95
CA GLY A 109 -16.33 9.06 8.87
C GLY A 109 -15.99 9.61 7.49
N ASN A 110 -15.91 10.94 7.35
CA ASN A 110 -15.54 11.58 6.09
C ASN A 110 -14.08 11.29 5.70
N GLY A 111 -13.17 11.23 6.67
CA GLY A 111 -11.78 10.84 6.44
C GLY A 111 -11.63 9.45 5.83
N ARG A 112 -12.36 8.46 6.37
CA ARG A 112 -12.33 7.09 5.85
C ARG A 112 -12.99 6.94 4.48
N ARG A 113 -14.07 7.68 4.21
CA ARG A 113 -14.66 7.73 2.85
C ARG A 113 -13.65 8.18 1.80
N LYS A 114 -12.82 9.19 2.13
CA LYS A 114 -11.75 9.64 1.23
C LYS A 114 -10.70 8.55 1.00
N GLN A 115 -10.35 7.78 2.03
CA GLN A 115 -9.39 6.69 1.91
C GLN A 115 -9.93 5.56 1.01
N ILE A 116 -11.19 5.16 1.16
CA ILE A 116 -11.81 4.17 0.27
C ILE A 116 -11.83 4.67 -1.17
N ARG A 117 -12.19 5.95 -1.38
CA ARG A 117 -12.15 6.56 -2.71
C ARG A 117 -10.74 6.55 -3.31
N GLN A 118 -9.70 6.78 -2.49
CA GLN A 118 -8.33 6.70 -2.95
C GLN A 118 -7.96 5.28 -3.38
N VAL A 119 -8.29 4.26 -2.57
CA VAL A 119 -8.06 2.86 -2.96
C VAL A 119 -8.77 2.53 -4.27
N GLY A 120 -9.98 3.06 -4.49
CA GLY A 120 -10.68 2.88 -5.77
C GLY A 120 -9.99 3.54 -6.96
N ILE A 121 -9.33 4.69 -6.76
CA ILE A 121 -8.51 5.34 -7.81
C ILE A 121 -7.27 4.50 -8.09
N ASP A 122 -6.56 4.07 -7.04
CA ASP A 122 -5.34 3.25 -7.16
C ASP A 122 -5.65 1.91 -7.85
N LEU A 123 -6.83 1.33 -7.59
CA LEU A 123 -7.30 0.11 -8.24
C LEU A 123 -7.59 0.31 -9.74
N ALA A 124 -8.15 1.47 -10.11
CA ALA A 124 -8.38 1.82 -11.51
C ALA A 124 -7.06 2.04 -12.27
N GLU A 125 -6.06 2.67 -11.62
CA GLU A 125 -4.71 2.79 -12.17
C GLU A 125 -4.08 1.40 -12.40
N LEU A 126 -4.26 0.48 -11.45
CA LEU A 126 -3.77 -0.89 -11.57
C LEU A 126 -4.43 -1.66 -12.73
N MET A 127 -5.72 -1.42 -12.99
CA MET A 127 -6.40 -1.97 -14.18
C MET A 127 -5.81 -1.43 -15.48
N VAL A 128 -5.51 -0.13 -15.55
CA VAL A 128 -4.87 0.47 -16.72
C VAL A 128 -3.47 -0.12 -16.94
N GLN A 129 -2.70 -0.30 -15.86
CA GLN A 129 -1.39 -0.94 -15.93
C GLN A 129 -1.49 -2.39 -16.44
N ALA A 130 -2.42 -3.18 -15.89
CA ALA A 130 -2.68 -4.55 -16.34
C ALA A 130 -3.07 -4.61 -17.82
N ASN A 131 -3.92 -3.68 -18.28
CA ASN A 131 -4.31 -3.60 -19.68
C ASN A 131 -3.11 -3.25 -20.58
N HIS A 132 -2.27 -2.29 -20.17
CA HIS A 132 -1.08 -1.92 -20.94
C HIS A 132 -0.10 -3.10 -21.07
N MET A 133 0.08 -3.89 -20.00
CA MET A 133 0.88 -5.10 -20.04
C MET A 133 0.30 -6.14 -21.00
N LEU A 134 -1.02 -6.33 -21.00
CA LEU A 134 -1.69 -7.22 -21.96
C LEU A 134 -1.48 -6.77 -23.39
N ASP A 135 -1.64 -5.49 -23.68
CA ASP A 135 -1.39 -4.94 -25.03
C ASP A 135 0.08 -5.18 -25.45
N SER A 136 1.02 -4.98 -24.52
CA SER A 136 2.45 -5.17 -24.81
C SER A 136 2.79 -6.63 -25.13
N ILE A 137 2.24 -7.58 -24.37
CA ILE A 137 2.53 -9.01 -24.53
C ILE A 137 1.73 -9.62 -25.70
N GLN A 138 0.58 -9.02 -26.07
CA GLN A 138 -0.25 -9.49 -27.17
C GLN A 138 0.47 -9.46 -28.51
N SER A 139 1.47 -8.57 -28.68
CA SER A 139 2.34 -8.56 -29.86
C SER A 139 3.13 -9.86 -30.06
N PHE A 140 3.36 -10.63 -28.98
CA PHE A 140 4.04 -11.93 -29.03
C PHE A 140 3.07 -13.10 -29.22
N LYS A 141 1.76 -12.88 -29.01
CA LYS A 141 0.74 -13.93 -29.13
C LYS A 141 0.60 -14.37 -30.58
N GLY A 142 0.80 -15.66 -30.84
CA GLY A 142 0.69 -16.25 -32.18
C GLY A 142 1.94 -16.11 -33.06
N ILE A 143 2.92 -15.30 -32.63
CA ILE A 143 4.26 -15.26 -33.24
C ILE A 143 5.18 -16.19 -32.46
N SER A 144 5.15 -16.10 -31.12
CA SER A 144 5.97 -16.94 -30.26
C SER A 144 5.42 -18.36 -30.13
N GLN A 145 6.32 -19.35 -30.14
CA GLN A 145 6.10 -20.78 -29.96
C GLN A 145 7.05 -21.31 -28.89
N GLY A 146 6.90 -22.58 -28.50
CA GLY A 146 7.78 -23.21 -27.52
C GLY A 146 7.68 -22.57 -26.13
N VAL A 147 8.82 -22.40 -25.47
CA VAL A 147 8.88 -21.95 -24.07
C VAL A 147 8.41 -20.50 -23.93
N THR A 148 8.80 -19.64 -24.86
CA THR A 148 8.30 -18.25 -24.89
C THR A 148 6.79 -18.21 -25.10
N GLY A 149 6.26 -19.03 -26.01
CA GLY A 149 4.82 -19.09 -26.29
C GLY A 149 4.00 -19.50 -25.07
N GLU A 150 4.41 -20.58 -24.38
CA GLU A 150 3.77 -21.04 -23.13
C GLU A 150 3.81 -19.97 -22.03
N MET A 151 4.95 -19.28 -21.88
CA MET A 151 5.08 -18.19 -20.92
C MET A 151 4.15 -17.02 -21.26
N VAL A 152 4.11 -16.59 -22.52
CA VAL A 152 3.24 -15.51 -23.01
C VAL A 152 1.77 -15.86 -22.79
N GLU A 153 1.34 -17.07 -23.16
CA GLU A 153 -0.04 -17.50 -22.98
C GLU A 153 -0.44 -17.56 -21.50
N GLY A 154 0.44 -18.09 -20.65
CA GLY A 154 0.23 -18.12 -19.20
C GLY A 154 0.13 -16.71 -18.59
N ILE A 155 0.97 -15.77 -19.03
CA ILE A 155 0.90 -14.36 -18.58
C ILE A 155 -0.45 -13.74 -19.01
N ILE A 156 -0.87 -13.98 -20.25
CA ILE A 156 -2.14 -13.42 -20.78
C ILE A 156 -3.33 -13.96 -19.99
N GLU A 157 -3.39 -15.26 -19.74
CA GLU A 157 -4.47 -15.87 -18.96
C GLU A 157 -4.52 -15.30 -17.54
N ARG A 158 -3.37 -15.25 -16.85
CA ARG A 158 -3.24 -14.72 -15.49
C ARG A 158 -3.62 -13.24 -15.40
N LEU A 159 -3.15 -12.40 -16.33
CA LEU A 159 -3.52 -10.99 -16.38
C LEU A 159 -5.00 -10.81 -16.70
N SER A 160 -5.57 -11.59 -17.64
CA SER A 160 -6.99 -11.52 -17.96
C SER A 160 -7.87 -11.87 -16.75
N ASN A 161 -7.54 -12.95 -16.05
CA ASN A 161 -8.21 -13.34 -14.80
C ASN A 161 -8.09 -12.25 -13.73
N SER A 162 -6.91 -11.62 -13.61
CA SER A 162 -6.71 -10.53 -12.66
C SER A 162 -7.55 -9.29 -12.98
N MET A 163 -7.78 -8.99 -14.26
CA MET A 163 -8.66 -7.88 -14.65
C MET A 163 -10.12 -8.15 -14.33
N ILE A 164 -10.58 -9.41 -14.50
CA ILE A 164 -11.92 -9.83 -14.07
C ILE A 164 -12.06 -9.64 -12.55
N GLU A 165 -11.04 -10.07 -11.80
CA GLU A 165 -11.03 -9.93 -10.35
C GLU A 165 -10.99 -8.46 -9.90
N LEU A 166 -10.18 -7.61 -10.55
CA LEU A 166 -10.14 -6.17 -10.34
C LEU A 166 -11.50 -5.52 -10.59
N SER A 167 -12.16 -5.89 -11.69
CA SER A 167 -13.50 -5.39 -12.02
C SER A 167 -14.53 -5.82 -10.97
N ARG A 168 -14.46 -7.06 -10.47
CA ARG A 168 -15.29 -7.53 -9.35
C ARG A 168 -15.07 -6.69 -8.11
N ILE A 169 -13.82 -6.47 -7.69
CA ILE A 169 -13.49 -5.66 -6.50
C ILE A 169 -13.99 -4.22 -6.67
N GLN A 170 -13.85 -3.63 -7.86
CA GLN A 170 -14.34 -2.29 -8.15
C GLN A 170 -15.87 -2.21 -8.08
N SER A 171 -16.57 -3.20 -8.63
CA SER A 171 -18.03 -3.33 -8.53
C SER A 171 -18.49 -3.47 -7.08
N GLU A 172 -17.83 -4.32 -6.29
CA GLU A 172 -18.08 -4.46 -4.85
C GLU A 172 -17.87 -3.15 -4.11
N MET A 173 -16.80 -2.41 -4.41
CA MET A 173 -16.55 -1.10 -3.80
C MET A 173 -17.64 -0.07 -4.15
N SER A 174 -18.18 -0.12 -5.38
CA SER A 174 -19.24 0.79 -5.83
C SER A 174 -20.62 0.52 -5.20
N THR A 175 -20.92 -0.75 -4.92
CA THR A 175 -22.20 -1.18 -4.31
C THR A 175 -22.25 -0.95 -2.81
N VAL A 176 -21.07 -0.80 -2.19
CA VAL A 176 -20.90 -0.60 -0.75
C VAL A 176 -21.29 0.83 -0.36
N GLN A 177 -22.61 1.08 -0.22
CA GLN A 177 -23.18 2.30 0.35
C GLN A 177 -23.01 2.33 1.88
N ILE A 178 -21.82 2.66 2.37
CA ILE A 178 -21.57 2.67 3.82
C ILE A 178 -22.09 3.98 4.41
N SER A 179 -23.15 3.89 5.21
CA SER A 179 -23.60 5.01 6.03
C SER A 179 -22.50 5.43 7.00
N ILE A 180 -22.30 6.75 7.14
CA ILE A 180 -21.30 7.36 8.05
C ILE A 180 -21.54 6.93 9.50
N THR A 181 -22.77 6.53 9.82
CA THR A 181 -23.20 6.11 11.16
C THR A 181 -22.61 4.76 11.60
N HIS A 182 -22.19 3.90 10.66
CA HIS A 182 -21.58 2.59 10.98
C HIS A 182 -20.07 2.63 10.78
N LEU A 183 -19.38 3.27 11.72
CA LEU A 183 -17.93 3.49 11.62
C LEU A 183 -17.12 2.17 11.65
N SER A 184 -17.62 1.13 12.31
CA SER A 184 -16.99 -0.20 12.38
C SER A 184 -17.03 -0.93 11.04
N THR A 185 -18.17 -0.92 10.35
CA THR A 185 -18.30 -1.52 9.01
C THR A 185 -17.46 -0.75 8.00
N LEU A 186 -17.43 0.59 8.09
CA LEU A 186 -16.54 1.42 7.27
C LEU A 186 -15.06 1.07 7.44
N LYS A 187 -14.64 0.72 8.67
CA LYS A 187 -13.29 0.26 8.93
C LYS A 187 -13.01 -1.08 8.27
N ALA A 188 -13.88 -2.05 8.52
CA ALA A 188 -13.72 -3.42 8.03
C ALA A 188 -13.69 -3.46 6.49
N SER A 189 -14.59 -2.72 5.83
CA SER A 189 -14.59 -2.60 4.37
C SER A 189 -13.32 -1.93 3.84
N TYR A 190 -12.83 -0.88 4.50
CA TYR A 190 -11.56 -0.25 4.10
C TYR A 190 -10.38 -1.23 4.23
N GLU A 191 -10.26 -1.94 5.34
CA GLU A 191 -9.19 -2.93 5.56
C GLU A 191 -9.28 -4.09 4.55
N HIS A 192 -10.48 -4.57 4.26
CA HIS A 192 -10.73 -5.57 3.23
C HIS A 192 -10.26 -5.10 1.85
N PHE A 193 -10.73 -3.93 1.39
CA PHE A 193 -10.34 -3.40 0.07
C PHE A 193 -8.86 -3.05 -0.02
N LEU A 194 -8.25 -2.59 1.08
CA LEU A 194 -6.82 -2.32 1.11
C LEU A 194 -6.00 -3.62 1.01
N SER A 195 -6.44 -4.69 1.68
CA SER A 195 -5.81 -6.01 1.58
C SER A 195 -5.89 -6.55 0.15
N GLU A 196 -7.07 -6.50 -0.47
CA GLU A 196 -7.28 -6.92 -1.86
C GLU A 196 -6.45 -6.10 -2.85
N HIS A 197 -6.42 -4.78 -2.68
CA HIS A 197 -5.56 -3.89 -3.47
C HIS A 197 -4.09 -4.30 -3.36
N ASN A 198 -3.58 -4.53 -2.16
CA ASN A 198 -2.17 -4.89 -1.97
C ASN A 198 -1.83 -6.26 -2.56
N ARG A 199 -2.74 -7.24 -2.43
CA ARG A 199 -2.62 -8.55 -3.07
C ARG A 199 -2.54 -8.40 -4.57
N MET A 200 -3.48 -7.65 -5.16
CA MET A 200 -3.56 -7.46 -6.60
C MET A 200 -2.37 -6.67 -7.13
N LYS A 201 -1.91 -5.65 -6.40
CA LYS A 201 -0.71 -4.89 -6.74
C LYS A 201 0.52 -5.78 -6.80
N ALA A 202 0.72 -6.64 -5.78
CA ALA A 202 1.84 -7.58 -5.77
C ALA A 202 1.78 -8.55 -6.96
N PHE A 203 0.58 -9.05 -7.28
CA PHE A 203 0.35 -9.93 -8.42
C PHE A 203 0.69 -9.24 -9.75
N VAL A 204 0.13 -8.05 -10.01
CA VAL A 204 0.37 -7.28 -11.24
C VAL A 204 1.85 -6.93 -11.39
N THR A 205 2.54 -6.54 -10.31
CA THR A 205 4.00 -6.31 -10.35
C THR A 205 4.79 -7.58 -10.64
N ALA A 206 4.37 -8.74 -10.14
CA ALA A 206 5.04 -10.01 -10.46
C ALA A 206 4.89 -10.38 -11.94
N GLU A 207 3.72 -10.14 -12.54
CA GLU A 207 3.50 -10.34 -13.98
C GLU A 207 4.24 -9.29 -14.83
N GLU A 208 4.33 -8.04 -14.36
CA GLU A 208 5.12 -6.99 -15.02
C GLU A 208 6.59 -7.39 -15.19
N ILE A 209 7.17 -8.00 -14.16
CA ILE A 209 8.54 -8.52 -14.23
C ILE A 209 8.66 -9.62 -15.28
N GLN A 210 7.68 -10.51 -15.39
CA GLN A 210 7.70 -11.59 -16.41
C GLN A 210 7.56 -11.04 -17.83
N VAL A 211 6.68 -10.05 -18.05
CA VAL A 211 6.53 -9.36 -19.33
C VAL A 211 7.84 -8.68 -19.72
N ASP A 212 8.48 -7.97 -18.78
CA ASP A 212 9.76 -7.30 -19.00
C ASP A 212 10.88 -8.31 -19.33
N VAL A 213 10.88 -9.50 -18.73
CA VAL A 213 11.81 -10.58 -19.10
C VAL A 213 11.64 -11.00 -20.56
N VAL A 214 10.41 -11.19 -21.05
CA VAL A 214 10.16 -11.56 -22.46
C VAL A 214 10.60 -10.45 -23.41
N ILE A 215 10.25 -9.19 -23.11
CA ILE A 215 10.61 -8.03 -23.94
C ILE A 215 12.13 -7.82 -23.96
N LYS A 216 12.78 -7.96 -22.80
CA LYS A 216 14.24 -7.87 -22.71
C LYS A 216 14.92 -9.03 -23.42
N ALA A 217 14.38 -10.25 -23.35
CA ALA A 217 14.93 -11.40 -24.05
C ALA A 217 14.99 -11.15 -25.57
N ASP A 218 13.91 -10.64 -26.19
CA ASP A 218 13.91 -10.30 -27.62
C ASP A 218 14.96 -9.23 -27.98
N ARG A 219 15.03 -8.15 -27.18
CA ARG A 219 16.02 -7.07 -27.41
C ARG A 219 17.46 -7.54 -27.23
N THR A 220 17.72 -8.28 -26.16
CA THR A 220 19.05 -8.80 -25.83
C THR A 220 19.48 -9.87 -26.82
N LEU A 221 18.56 -10.70 -27.30
CA LEU A 221 18.85 -11.71 -28.32
C LEU A 221 19.40 -11.07 -29.60
N LYS A 222 18.73 -10.03 -30.12
CA LYS A 222 19.20 -9.30 -31.32
C LYS A 222 20.61 -8.75 -31.14
N GLN A 223 20.86 -8.07 -30.02
CA GLN A 223 22.16 -7.49 -29.71
C GLN A 223 23.26 -8.54 -29.55
N LYS A 224 23.01 -9.60 -28.77
CA LYS A 224 24.00 -10.64 -28.54
C LYS A 224 24.25 -11.45 -29.82
N LYS A 225 23.23 -11.73 -30.63
CA LYS A 225 23.37 -12.44 -31.91
C LYS A 225 24.36 -11.74 -32.83
N ASP A 226 24.22 -10.42 -33.01
CA ASP A 226 25.14 -9.64 -33.83
C ASP A 226 26.57 -9.64 -33.26
N ALA A 227 26.70 -9.56 -31.94
CA ALA A 227 28.00 -9.65 -31.26
C ALA A 227 28.67 -11.02 -31.46
N VAL A 228 27.91 -12.12 -31.30
CA VAL A 228 28.38 -13.49 -31.52
C VAL A 228 28.77 -13.72 -32.98
N LYS A 229 27.96 -13.26 -33.94
CA LYS A 229 28.28 -13.38 -35.37
C LYS A 229 29.60 -12.68 -35.70
N LYS A 230 29.81 -11.48 -35.17
CA LYS A 230 31.09 -10.75 -35.31
C LYS A 230 32.26 -11.50 -34.67
N GLN A 231 32.06 -12.09 -33.48
CA GLN A 231 33.09 -12.87 -32.81
C GLN A 231 33.48 -14.11 -33.62
N VAL A 232 32.51 -14.85 -34.18
CA VAL A 232 32.78 -16.02 -35.03
C VAL A 232 33.53 -15.63 -36.29
N SER A 233 33.13 -14.56 -36.97
CA SER A 233 33.86 -14.07 -38.15
C SER A 233 35.31 -13.71 -37.81
N SER A 234 35.54 -12.99 -36.70
CA SER A 234 36.92 -12.67 -36.25
C SER A 234 37.72 -13.91 -35.87
N LEU A 235 37.09 -14.89 -35.22
CA LEU A 235 37.74 -16.13 -34.82
C LEU A 235 38.15 -16.95 -36.04
N ASN A 236 37.34 -16.96 -37.11
CA ASN A 236 37.67 -17.63 -38.36
C ASN A 236 38.88 -17.00 -39.05
N GLU A 237 38.97 -15.67 -39.06
CA GLU A 237 40.15 -14.94 -39.56
C GLU A 237 41.41 -15.25 -38.73
N ASP A 238 41.29 -15.25 -37.39
CA ASP A 238 42.37 -15.60 -36.46
C ASP A 238 42.85 -17.05 -36.65
N ILE A 239 41.93 -17.99 -36.87
CA ILE A 239 42.27 -19.40 -37.13
C ILE A 239 43.00 -19.51 -38.46
N LYS A 240 42.48 -18.89 -39.52
CA LYS A 240 43.10 -18.96 -40.86
C LYS A 240 44.53 -18.41 -40.85
N THR A 241 44.75 -17.27 -40.21
CA THR A 241 46.09 -16.67 -40.05
C THR A 241 46.99 -17.51 -39.15
N SER A 242 46.45 -18.15 -38.11
CA SER A 242 47.23 -19.04 -37.22
C SER A 242 47.62 -20.35 -37.91
N THR A 243 46.75 -20.94 -38.74
CA THR A 243 47.05 -22.17 -39.49
C THR A 243 48.09 -21.97 -40.58
N GLU A 244 48.20 -20.76 -41.16
CA GLU A 244 49.29 -20.44 -42.08
C GLU A 244 50.66 -20.43 -41.37
N ASN A 245 50.68 -20.16 -40.06
CA ASN A 245 51.91 -20.01 -39.27
C ASN A 245 52.24 -21.22 -38.37
N ARG A 246 51.25 -22.09 -38.09
CA ARG A 246 51.38 -23.23 -37.16
C ARG A 246 50.82 -24.48 -37.81
N ASP A 247 51.59 -25.57 -37.77
CA ASP A 247 51.24 -26.92 -38.24
C ASP A 247 50.20 -27.60 -37.30
N LEU A 248 49.21 -26.82 -36.84
CA LEU A 248 48.10 -27.25 -35.99
C LEU A 248 47.19 -28.19 -36.78
N THR A 249 46.57 -29.15 -36.10
CA THR A 249 45.66 -30.12 -36.71
C THR A 249 44.33 -29.42 -37.06
N PRO A 250 44.10 -29.03 -38.33
CA PRO A 250 43.02 -28.10 -38.67
C PRO A 250 41.64 -28.74 -38.52
N ALA A 251 41.58 -30.07 -38.59
CA ALA A 251 40.34 -30.84 -38.62
C ALA A 251 39.49 -30.71 -37.35
N VAL A 252 40.11 -30.67 -36.16
CA VAL A 252 39.35 -30.60 -34.89
C VAL A 252 38.74 -29.22 -34.69
N ILE A 253 39.50 -28.17 -35.01
CA ILE A 253 39.05 -26.77 -34.89
C ILE A 253 37.96 -26.48 -35.92
N GLN A 254 38.14 -26.96 -37.16
CA GLN A 254 37.12 -26.80 -38.21
C GLN A 254 35.81 -27.47 -37.81
N GLY A 255 35.85 -28.68 -37.25
CA GLY A 255 34.63 -29.36 -36.78
C GLY A 255 33.92 -28.61 -35.63
N GLN A 256 34.67 -27.93 -34.75
CA GLN A 256 34.07 -27.08 -33.71
C GLN A 256 33.44 -25.80 -34.31
N LEU A 257 34.06 -25.22 -35.33
CA LEU A 257 33.55 -24.04 -36.03
C LEU A 257 32.26 -24.37 -36.80
N ASP A 258 32.24 -25.50 -37.52
CA ASP A 258 31.06 -26.01 -38.21
C ASP A 258 29.91 -26.26 -37.21
N GLN A 259 30.22 -26.77 -36.00
CA GLN A 259 29.22 -26.95 -34.96
C GLN A 259 28.67 -25.61 -34.44
N ILE A 260 29.52 -24.59 -34.30
CA ILE A 260 29.09 -23.23 -33.92
C ILE A 260 28.16 -22.65 -35.00
N ASP A 261 28.50 -22.80 -36.28
CA ASP A 261 27.66 -22.34 -37.40
C ASP A 261 26.29 -23.02 -37.40
N VAL A 262 26.23 -24.34 -37.17
CA VAL A 262 24.96 -25.07 -37.03
C VAL A 262 24.12 -24.51 -35.87
N HIS A 263 24.75 -24.19 -34.73
CA HIS A 263 24.04 -23.58 -33.62
C HIS A 263 23.58 -22.15 -33.92
N ILE A 264 24.36 -21.35 -34.65
CA ILE A 264 23.96 -20.00 -35.08
C ILE A 264 22.76 -20.06 -36.02
N SER A 265 22.77 -20.96 -37.00
CA SER A 265 21.60 -21.15 -37.88
C SER A 265 20.36 -21.54 -37.08
N LYS A 266 20.51 -22.38 -36.05
CA LYS A 266 19.40 -22.74 -35.15
C LYS A 266 18.93 -21.57 -34.28
N VAL A 267 19.82 -20.67 -33.87
CA VAL A 267 19.45 -19.42 -33.20
C VAL A 267 18.66 -18.51 -34.15
N GLU A 268 19.08 -18.37 -35.40
CA GLU A 268 18.38 -17.56 -36.41
C GLU A 268 16.97 -18.11 -36.70
N GLU A 269 16.80 -19.44 -36.71
CA GLU A 269 15.48 -20.08 -36.81
C GLU A 269 14.62 -19.80 -35.57
N LEU A 270 15.19 -19.98 -34.37
CA LEU A 270 14.46 -19.77 -33.10
C LEU A 270 14.18 -18.31 -32.79
N GLU A 271 14.95 -17.35 -33.32
CA GLU A 271 14.78 -15.92 -33.02
C GLU A 271 13.36 -15.41 -33.33
N MET A 272 12.75 -15.94 -34.40
CA MET A 272 11.42 -15.53 -34.81
C MET A 272 10.31 -16.14 -33.92
N PHE A 273 10.57 -17.27 -33.27
CA PHE A 273 9.54 -18.08 -32.62
C PHE A 273 9.75 -18.26 -31.12
N ASP A 274 10.98 -18.42 -30.64
CA ASP A 274 11.28 -18.65 -29.22
C ASP A 274 12.52 -17.86 -28.78
N PRO A 275 12.37 -16.54 -28.53
CA PRO A 275 13.50 -15.70 -28.15
C PRO A 275 14.18 -16.14 -26.84
N LEU A 276 13.46 -16.73 -25.89
CA LEU A 276 14.05 -17.28 -24.66
C LEU A 276 14.93 -18.49 -24.96
N ALA A 277 14.44 -19.46 -25.74
CA ALA A 277 15.26 -20.62 -26.11
C ALA A 277 16.47 -20.20 -26.96
N ALA A 278 16.28 -19.27 -27.89
CA ALA A 278 17.37 -18.71 -28.70
C ALA A 278 18.45 -18.05 -27.82
N LEU A 279 18.05 -17.31 -26.78
CA LEU A 279 18.99 -16.69 -25.84
C LEU A 279 19.83 -17.74 -25.10
N THR A 280 19.22 -18.82 -24.61
CA THR A 280 19.95 -19.91 -23.94
C THR A 280 20.93 -20.61 -24.88
N LEU A 281 20.53 -20.82 -26.14
CA LEU A 281 21.41 -21.42 -27.15
C LEU A 281 22.59 -20.50 -27.47
N LEU A 282 22.36 -19.19 -27.48
CA LEU A 282 23.39 -18.21 -27.72
C LEU A 282 24.46 -18.19 -26.61
N GLU A 283 24.06 -18.38 -25.34
CA GLU A 283 25.01 -18.51 -24.23
C GLU A 283 25.89 -19.76 -24.36
N VAL A 284 25.33 -20.86 -24.87
CA VAL A 284 26.12 -22.07 -25.18
C VAL A 284 27.13 -21.79 -26.31
N ILE A 285 26.74 -21.01 -27.32
CA ILE A 285 27.64 -20.60 -28.41
C ILE A 285 28.79 -19.75 -27.87
N GLU A 286 28.51 -18.75 -27.03
CA GLU A 286 29.54 -17.90 -26.40
C GLU A 286 30.56 -18.73 -25.60
N GLN A 287 30.08 -19.72 -24.84
CA GLN A 287 30.95 -20.64 -24.11
C GLN A 287 31.84 -21.46 -25.04
N LYS A 288 31.29 -21.99 -26.15
CA LYS A 288 32.06 -22.74 -27.16
C LYS A 288 33.10 -21.86 -27.86
N ILE A 289 32.75 -20.65 -28.25
CA ILE A 289 33.69 -19.67 -28.84
C ILE A 289 34.85 -19.41 -27.85
N GLY A 290 34.54 -19.22 -26.57
CA GLY A 290 35.55 -19.04 -25.53
C GLY A 290 36.48 -20.25 -25.37
N GLN A 291 35.95 -21.47 -25.53
CA GLN A 291 36.73 -22.70 -25.48
C GLN A 291 37.64 -22.86 -26.71
N VAL A 292 37.11 -22.68 -27.92
CA VAL A 292 37.89 -22.72 -29.18
C VAL A 292 39.01 -21.69 -29.13
N ARG A 293 38.73 -20.47 -28.65
CA ARG A 293 39.74 -19.42 -28.49
C ARG A 293 40.87 -19.88 -27.56
N LYS A 294 40.56 -20.49 -26.42
CA LYS A 294 41.60 -21.01 -25.51
C LYS A 294 42.42 -22.12 -26.18
N ASP A 295 41.77 -23.04 -26.88
CA ASP A 295 42.45 -24.16 -27.55
C ASP A 295 43.40 -23.71 -28.67
N VAL A 296 43.07 -22.61 -29.36
CA VAL A 296 43.89 -22.02 -30.43
C VAL A 296 45.08 -21.21 -29.86
N PHE A 297 44.87 -20.43 -28.81
CA PHE A 297 45.87 -19.45 -28.33
C PHE A 297 46.70 -19.88 -27.11
N GLN A 298 46.25 -20.85 -26.31
CA GLN A 298 46.99 -21.32 -25.12
C GLN A 298 47.83 -22.59 -25.36
N LYS A 299 47.84 -23.13 -26.58
CA LYS A 299 48.82 -24.14 -27.01
C LYS A 299 50.01 -23.50 -27.72
#